data_AF-A0A117KM03-F1
#
_entry.id   AF-A0A117KM03-F1
#
_cell.length_a   1.000
_cell.length_b   1.000
_cell.length_c   1.000
_cell.angle_alpha   90.00
_cell.angle_beta   90.00
_cell.angle_gamma   90.00
#
_symmetry.space_group_name_H-M   'P 1'
#
loop_
_entity.id
_entity.type
_entity.pdbx_description
1 polymer ?
#
loop_
_entity_poly.entity_id
_entity_poly.type
_entity_poly.pdbx_seq_one_letter_code
_entity_poly.pdbx_strand_id
1 'polypeptide(L)'
;MKLAKIRRLVLFYFMVLSGVIIAFTGILLYLWPHGPKSGQLVILGFQKSFWQDVHTYAAIFGVAAILLHLIENRRCVKLYVRETLRGV
;
A
#
# COMPACT_ATOMS: atom_id res chain seq x y z
N MET A 1 27.07 2.17 7.39
CA MET A 1 25.90 3.05 7.11
C MET A 1 25.12 3.27 8.41
N LYS A 2 24.67 4.50 8.71
CA LYS A 2 23.88 4.79 9.93
C LYS A 2 22.55 4.01 9.89
N LEU A 3 22.23 3.23 10.93
CA LEU A 3 21.01 2.40 11.04
C LEU A 3 19.72 3.15 10.67
N ALA A 4 19.63 4.43 11.08
CA ALA A 4 18.48 5.29 10.78
C ALA A 4 18.25 5.54 9.28
N LYS A 5 19.33 5.61 8.48
CA LYS A 5 19.20 5.76 7.01
C LYS A 5 18.68 4.46 6.38
N ILE A 6 19.16 3.31 6.86
CA ILE A 6 18.72 2.00 6.37
C ILE A 6 17.23 1.81 6.67
N ARG A 7 16.78 2.09 7.90
CA ARG A 7 15.36 1.96 8.27
C ARG A 7 14.44 2.79 7.38
N ARG A 8 14.78 4.06 7.12
CA ARG A 8 13.99 4.92 6.22
C ARG A 8 13.94 4.38 4.80
N LEU A 9 15.07 3.89 4.30
CA LEU A 9 15.17 3.34 2.95
C LEU A 9 14.33 2.06 2.83
N VAL A 10 14.40 1.18 3.82
CA VAL A 10 13.57 -0.04 3.89
C VAL A 10 12.08 0.30 3.95
N LEU A 11 11.67 1.23 4.81
CA LEU A 11 10.27 1.67 4.88
C LEU A 11 9.78 2.23 3.55
N PHE A 12 10.60 3.05 2.88
CA PHE A 12 10.25 3.62 1.59
C PHE A 12 10.05 2.55 0.51
N TYR A 13 11.01 1.65 0.34
CA TYR A 13 10.89 0.57 -0.64
C TYR A 13 9.75 -0.39 -0.32
N PHE A 14 9.51 -0.67 0.97
CA PHE A 14 8.38 -1.50 1.40
C PHE A 14 7.04 -0.85 1.04
N MET A 15 6.89 0.46 1.28
CA MET A 15 5.69 1.21 0.88
C MET A 15 5.49 1.17 -0.64
N VAL A 16 6.53 1.45 -1.42
CA VAL A 16 6.46 1.42 -2.89
C VAL A 16 6.06 0.02 -3.38
N LEU A 17 6.69 -1.03 -2.86
CA LEU A 17 6.39 -2.41 -3.24
C LEU A 17 4.95 -2.78 -2.90
N SER A 18 4.49 -2.47 -1.68
CA SER A 18 3.10 -2.70 -1.27
C SER A 18 2.12 -1.95 -2.19
N GLY A 19 2.42 -0.69 -2.54
CA GLY A 19 1.59 0.11 -3.44
C GLY A 19 1.48 -0.50 -4.84
N VAL A 20 2.59 -1.00 -5.40
CA VAL A 20 2.59 -1.68 -6.70
C VAL A 20 1.74 -2.96 -6.65
N ILE A 21 1.88 -3.76 -5.59
CA ILE A 21 1.09 -4.99 -5.41
C ILE A 21 -0.40 -4.66 -5.28
N ILE A 22 -0.77 -3.66 -4.47
CA ILE A 22 -2.16 -3.23 -4.28
C ILE A 22 -2.74 -2.72 -5.60
N ALA A 23 -1.99 -1.91 -6.36
CA ALA A 23 -2.45 -1.38 -7.65
C ALA A 23 -2.68 -2.51 -8.66
N PHE A 24 -1.74 -3.44 -8.78
CA PHE A 24 -1.86 -4.56 -9.70
C PHE A 24 -3.04 -5.47 -9.35
N THR A 25 -3.14 -5.87 -8.08
CA THR A 25 -4.24 -6.73 -7.59
C THR A 25 -5.59 -6.00 -7.65
N GLY A 26 -5.61 -4.70 -7.41
CA GLY A 26 -6.81 -3.86 -7.55
C GLY A 26 -7.31 -3.80 -8.99
N ILE A 27 -6.41 -3.64 -9.97
CA ILE A 27 -6.77 -3.68 -11.39
C ILE A 27 -7.30 -5.06 -11.78
N LEU A 28 -6.64 -6.14 -11.34
CA LEU A 28 -7.10 -7.51 -11.60
C LEU A 28 -8.51 -7.77 -11.03
N LEU A 29 -8.76 -7.33 -9.80
CA LEU A 29 -10.07 -7.50 -9.15
C LEU A 29 -11.15 -6.60 -9.77
N TYR A 30 -10.78 -5.39 -10.19
CA TYR A 30 -11.69 -4.47 -10.87
C TYR A 30 -12.18 -5.02 -12.20
N LEU A 31 -11.28 -5.64 -12.98
CA LEU A 31 -11.61 -6.29 -14.25
C LEU A 31 -12.30 -7.66 -14.07
N TRP A 32 -12.37 -8.18 -12.85
CA TRP A 32 -12.97 -9.47 -12.59
C TRP A 32 -14.50 -9.42 -12.78
N PRO A 33 -15.10 -10.32 -13.56
CA PRO A 33 -16.55 -10.31 -13.77
C PRO A 33 -17.32 -10.52 -12.47
N HIS A 34 -18.48 -9.88 -12.36
CA HIS A 34 -19.34 -9.96 -11.18
C HIS A 34 -20.49 -10.96 -11.43
N GLY A 35 -20.72 -11.90 -10.50
CA GLY A 35 -21.82 -12.85 -10.60
C GLY A 35 -21.60 -14.18 -9.85
N PRO A 36 -22.63 -15.05 -9.76
CA PRO A 36 -22.60 -16.30 -8.99
C PRO A 36 -21.52 -17.29 -9.44
N LYS A 37 -21.13 -17.25 -10.73
CA LYS A 37 -20.06 -18.08 -11.28
C LYS A 37 -18.67 -17.43 -11.23
N SER A 38 -18.56 -16.18 -10.77
CA SER A 38 -17.27 -15.47 -10.80
C SER A 38 -16.22 -16.01 -9.83
N GLY A 39 -16.65 -16.70 -8.76
CA GLY A 39 -15.76 -17.37 -7.82
C GLY A 39 -15.14 -18.67 -8.35
N GLN A 40 -15.67 -19.21 -9.45
CA GLN A 40 -15.14 -20.42 -10.11
C GLN A 40 -14.15 -20.10 -11.23
N LEU A 41 -14.01 -18.83 -11.59
CA LEU A 41 -13.03 -18.40 -12.58
C LEU A 41 -11.62 -18.50 -11.98
N VAL A 42 -10.71 -19.03 -12.77
CA VAL A 42 -9.29 -19.12 -12.43
C VAL A 42 -8.55 -18.19 -13.38
N ILE A 43 -8.01 -17.10 -12.83
CA ILE A 43 -7.18 -16.16 -13.58
C ILE A 43 -5.75 -16.30 -13.06
N LEU A 44 -4.80 -16.51 -13.99
CA LEU A 44 -3.39 -16.75 -13.68
C LEU A 44 -3.17 -17.93 -12.71
N GLY A 45 -4.02 -18.97 -12.79
CA GLY A 45 -3.92 -20.15 -11.94
C GLY A 45 -4.52 -20.01 -10.53
N PHE A 46 -5.05 -18.84 -10.17
CA PHE A 46 -5.65 -18.59 -8.85
C PHE A 46 -7.11 -18.17 -8.93
N GLN A 47 -7.87 -18.50 -7.89
CA GLN A 47 -9.26 -18.10 -7.71
C GLN A 47 -9.36 -16.63 -7.30
N LYS A 48 -10.55 -16.03 -7.48
CA LYS A 48 -10.84 -14.65 -7.07
C LYS A 48 -10.52 -14.37 -5.60
N SER A 49 -10.84 -15.32 -4.71
CA SER A 49 -10.60 -15.22 -3.26
C SER A 49 -9.13 -15.00 -2.93
N PHE A 50 -8.24 -15.75 -3.59
CA PHE A 50 -6.80 -15.58 -3.39
C PHE A 50 -6.33 -14.17 -3.76
N TRP A 51 -6.78 -13.63 -4.90
CA TRP A 51 -6.43 -12.27 -5.31
C TRP A 51 -7.03 -11.22 -4.35
N GLN A 52 -8.22 -11.46 -3.80
CA GLN A 52 -8.82 -10.62 -2.77
C GLN A 52 -8.02 -10.63 -1.47
N ASP A 53 -7.58 -11.80 -1.02
CA ASP A 53 -6.77 -11.95 0.19
C ASP A 53 -5.44 -11.22 0.03
N VAL A 54 -4.73 -11.44 -1.09
CA VAL A 54 -3.47 -10.75 -1.39
C VAL A 54 -3.67 -9.24 -1.42
N HIS A 55 -4.71 -8.74 -2.10
CA HIS A 55 -5.01 -7.31 -2.14
C HIS A 55 -5.26 -6.74 -0.73
N THR A 56 -6.07 -7.44 0.07
CA THR A 56 -6.48 -7.00 1.40
C THR A 56 -5.29 -6.97 2.36
N TYR A 57 -4.51 -8.05 2.41
CA TYR A 57 -3.32 -8.09 3.27
C TYR A 57 -2.26 -7.08 2.83
N ALA A 58 -2.01 -6.96 1.51
CA ALA A 58 -1.09 -5.95 1.00
C ALA A 58 -1.54 -4.53 1.38
N ALA A 59 -2.84 -4.22 1.30
CA ALA A 59 -3.40 -2.95 1.72
C ALA A 59 -3.22 -2.70 3.22
N ILE A 60 -3.47 -3.69 4.08
CA ILE A 60 -3.26 -3.58 5.52
C ILE A 60 -1.79 -3.26 5.83
N PHE A 61 -0.85 -4.01 5.24
CA PHE A 61 0.58 -3.76 5.42
C PHE A 61 1.01 -2.40 4.85
N GLY A 62 0.46 -2.00 3.70
CA GLY A 62 0.70 -0.69 3.10
C GLY A 62 0.27 0.46 4.01
N VAL A 63 -0.94 0.37 4.60
CA VAL A 63 -1.43 1.36 5.56
C VAL A 63 -0.53 1.42 6.80
N ALA A 64 -0.15 0.26 7.36
CA ALA A 64 0.76 0.21 8.50
C ALA A 64 2.13 0.86 8.17
N ALA A 65 2.66 0.62 6.98
CA ALA A 65 3.91 1.23 6.52
C ALA A 65 3.80 2.76 6.34
N ILE A 66 2.68 3.25 5.79
CA ILE A 66 2.39 4.69 5.68
C ILE A 66 2.36 5.33 7.08
N LEU A 67 1.69 4.71 8.05
CA LEU A 67 1.63 5.22 9.42
C LEU A 67 3.01 5.28 10.06
N LEU A 68 3.81 4.21 9.93
CA LEU A 68 5.19 4.19 10.42
C LEU A 68 6.05 5.27 9.75
N HIS A 69 5.88 5.47 8.45
CA HIS A 69 6.58 6.52 7.70
C HIS A 69 6.22 7.92 8.21
N LEU A 70 4.95 8.20 8.47
CA LEU A 70 4.49 9.46 9.04
C LEU A 70 5.09 9.71 10.44
N ILE A 71 5.13 8.68 11.29
CA ILE A 71 5.73 8.77 12.62
C ILE A 71 7.23 9.08 12.53
N GLU A 72 7.96 8.41 11.63
CA GLU A 72 9.39 8.63 11.45
C GLU A 72 9.70 10.02 10.87
N ASN A 73 8.83 10.54 10.00
CA ASN A 73 8.96 11.86 9.37
C ASN A 73 8.12 12.97 10.05
N ARG A 74 7.64 12.74 11.29
CA ARG A 74 6.74 13.65 12.02
C ARG A 74 7.21 15.10 12.10
N ARG A 75 8.52 15.35 12.14
CA ARG A 75 9.09 16.71 12.18
C ARG A 75 8.88 17.44 10.85
N CYS A 76 9.11 16.74 9.74
CA CYS A 76 8.88 17.27 8.40
C CYS A 76 7.40 17.53 8.17
N VAL A 77 6.53 16.60 8.59
CA VAL A 77 5.07 16.78 8.49
C VAL A 77 4.60 17.99 9.30
N LYS A 78 5.05 18.15 10.54
CA LYS A 78 4.72 19.33 11.36
C LYS A 78 5.20 20.63 10.73
N LEU A 79 6.41 20.66 10.16
CA LEU A 79 6.91 21.84 9.45
C LEU A 79 6.06 22.15 8.23
N TYR A 80 5.74 21.14 7.42
CA TYR A 80 4.89 21.31 6.24
C TYR A 80 3.52 21.88 6.61
N VAL A 81 2.84 21.30 7.60
CA VAL A 81 1.53 21.79 8.08
C VAL A 81 1.64 23.23 8.60
N ARG A 82 2.70 23.55 9.36
CA ARG A 82 2.91 24.90 9.89
C ARG A 82 3.11 25.94 8.80
N GLU A 83 3.89 25.62 7.76
CA GLU A 83 4.14 26.53 6.66
C GLU A 83 2.90 26.69 5.77
N THR A 84 2.16 25.60 5.49
CA THR A 84 0.88 25.69 4.76
C THR A 84 -0.14 26.58 5.47
N LEU A 85 -0.22 26.50 6.81
CA LEU A 85 -1.13 27.34 7.60
C LEU A 85 -0.65 28.80 7.77
N ARG A 86 0.63 29.08 7.50
CA ARG A 86 1.18 30.45 7.50
C ARG A 86 1.04 31.16 6.16
N GLY A 87 0.88 30.40 5.07
CA GLY A 87 0.69 30.91 3.72
C GLY A 87 -0.77 31.26 3.37
N VAL A 88 -1.68 31.20 4.35
CA VAL A 88 -3.08 31.67 4.28
C VAL A 88 -3.22 32.83 5.25
#